data_AF-A0A923X790-F1
#
_entry.id   AF-A0A923X790-F1
#
_cell.length_a   1.000
_cell.length_b   1.000
_cell.length_c   1.000
_cell.angle_alpha   90.00
_cell.angle_beta   90.00
_cell.angle_gamma   90.00
#
_symmetry.space_group_name_H-M   'P 1'
#
loop_
_entity.id
_entity.type
_entity.pdbx_description
1 polymer ?
#
loop_
_entity_poly.entity_id
_entity_poly.type
_entity_poly.pdbx_seq_one_letter_code
_entity_poly.pdbx_strand_id
1 'polypeptide(L)'
;GKNPNSIYAFHGIFGKNFAAFNSNDGQTYAWNCDQILGIDKWNPQVAARLCNSFTFVKKLPTTQKEKAVAQITRVLADANLSKNSRELLEKCI
;
A
#
# COMPACT_ATOMS: atom_id res chain seq x y z
N GLY A 1 -17.44 4.55 17.99
CA GLY A 1 -16.47 3.47 17.76
C GLY A 1 -16.32 3.28 16.27
N LYS A 2 -15.09 3.34 15.74
CA LYS A 2 -14.82 3.20 14.29
C LYS A 2 -15.23 1.80 13.83
N ASN A 3 -16.01 1.79 12.75
CA ASN A 3 -16.88 0.70 12.33
C ASN A 3 -16.06 -0.49 11.76
N PRO A 4 -16.24 -1.73 12.26
CA PRO A 4 -15.59 -2.94 11.72
C PRO A 4 -15.83 -3.17 10.22
N ASN A 5 -16.92 -2.61 9.68
CA ASN A 5 -17.31 -2.75 8.29
C ASN A 5 -16.30 -2.18 7.28
N SER A 6 -15.48 -1.18 7.65
CA SER A 6 -14.44 -0.66 6.75
C SER A 6 -13.32 -1.66 6.50
N ILE A 7 -13.03 -2.57 7.44
CA ILE A 7 -11.98 -3.57 7.29
C ILE A 7 -12.40 -4.67 6.31
N TYR A 8 -13.68 -5.06 6.31
CA TYR A 8 -14.21 -6.07 5.37
C TYR A 8 -14.37 -5.54 3.95
N ALA A 9 -14.90 -4.33 3.77
CA ALA A 9 -14.95 -3.66 2.46
C ALA A 9 -13.54 -3.56 1.85
N PHE A 10 -12.56 -3.30 2.70
CA PHE A 10 -11.17 -3.20 2.33
C PHE A 10 -10.49 -4.52 1.97
N HIS A 11 -10.71 -5.60 2.72
CA HIS A 11 -10.25 -6.92 2.34
C HIS A 11 -10.81 -7.33 0.97
N GLY A 12 -12.06 -6.95 0.67
CA GLY A 12 -12.68 -7.14 -0.64
C GLY A 12 -12.02 -6.30 -1.76
N ILE A 13 -11.64 -5.05 -1.47
CA ILE A 13 -10.96 -4.18 -2.44
C ILE A 13 -9.52 -4.66 -2.68
N PHE A 14 -8.78 -4.99 -1.63
CA PHE A 14 -7.39 -5.45 -1.75
C PHE A 14 -7.28 -6.80 -2.48
N GLY A 15 -8.21 -7.73 -2.22
CA GLY A 15 -8.30 -9.00 -2.93
C GLY A 15 -8.62 -8.84 -4.43
N LYS A 16 -9.52 -7.90 -4.78
CA LYS A 16 -9.79 -7.54 -6.19
C LYS A 16 -8.60 -6.85 -6.85
N ASN A 17 -7.84 -6.04 -6.09
CA ASN A 17 -6.68 -5.34 -6.62
C ASN A 17 -5.46 -6.22 -6.82
N PHE A 18 -5.28 -7.29 -6.04
CA PHE A 18 -4.23 -8.29 -6.32
C PHE A 18 -4.38 -8.91 -7.72
N ALA A 19 -5.61 -9.08 -8.20
CA ALA A 19 -5.88 -9.47 -9.58
C ALA A 19 -5.56 -8.35 -10.60
N ALA A 20 -5.76 -7.07 -10.22
CA ALA A 20 -5.43 -5.89 -11.03
C ALA A 20 -3.94 -5.47 -10.96
N PHE A 21 -3.14 -6.06 -10.06
CA PHE A 21 -1.69 -5.82 -9.93
C PHE A 21 -0.89 -6.29 -11.15
N ASN A 22 -1.51 -7.11 -12.01
CA ASN A 22 -0.94 -7.55 -13.29
C ASN A 22 -1.18 -6.56 -14.45
N SER A 23 -1.81 -5.39 -14.23
CA SER A 23 -1.82 -4.36 -15.26
C SER A 23 -0.44 -3.69 -15.33
N ASN A 24 0.15 -3.66 -16.51
CA ASN A 24 1.50 -3.14 -16.76
C ASN A 24 1.65 -1.62 -16.52
N ASP A 25 0.60 -0.91 -16.10
CA ASP A 25 0.56 0.55 -16.16
C ASP A 25 0.98 1.28 -14.88
N GLY A 26 1.32 0.56 -13.81
CA GLY A 26 1.78 1.17 -12.55
C GLY A 26 0.74 2.01 -11.80
N GLN A 27 -0.41 2.30 -12.41
CA GLN A 27 -1.57 2.96 -11.80
C GLN A 27 -2.07 2.20 -10.57
N THR A 28 -1.97 0.87 -10.57
CA THR A 28 -2.34 0.03 -9.42
C THR A 28 -1.44 0.31 -8.21
N TYR A 29 -0.12 0.51 -8.39
CA TYR A 29 0.77 0.83 -7.27
C TYR A 29 0.44 2.21 -6.67
N ALA A 30 0.20 3.20 -7.53
CA ALA A 30 -0.13 4.56 -7.12
C ALA A 30 -1.44 4.60 -6.32
N TRP A 31 -2.48 3.95 -6.84
CA TRP A 31 -3.79 3.88 -6.19
C TRP A 31 -3.71 3.20 -4.82
N ASN A 32 -2.98 2.08 -4.69
CA ASN A 32 -2.83 1.40 -3.40
C ASN A 32 -2.06 2.26 -2.39
N CYS A 33 -1.04 2.98 -2.85
CA CYS A 33 -0.28 3.93 -2.03
C CYS A 33 -1.17 5.08 -1.52
N ASP A 34 -2.06 5.61 -2.35
CA ASP A 34 -3.01 6.65 -1.93
C ASP A 34 -4.03 6.13 -0.91
N GLN A 35 -4.48 4.87 -1.05
CA GLN A 35 -5.35 4.26 -0.04
C GLN A 35 -4.63 4.10 1.30
N ILE A 36 -3.35 3.69 1.30
CA ILE A 36 -2.53 3.62 2.52
C ILE A 36 -2.51 4.98 3.20
N LEU A 37 -2.15 6.05 2.47
CA LEU A 37 -2.11 7.41 3.01
C LEU A 37 -3.46 7.86 3.56
N GLY A 38 -4.55 7.57 2.85
CA GLY A 38 -5.90 7.91 3.28
C GLY A 38 -6.31 7.20 4.56
N ILE A 39 -6.00 5.91 4.68
CA ILE A 39 -6.34 5.09 5.85
C ILE A 39 -5.45 5.40 7.03
N ASP A 40 -4.16 5.62 6.81
CA ASP A 40 -3.18 5.85 7.87
C ASP A 40 -3.55 7.06 8.74
N LYS A 41 -4.13 8.11 8.13
CA LYS A 41 -4.65 9.30 8.82
C LYS A 41 -5.67 9.00 9.91
N TRP A 42 -6.47 7.94 9.78
CA TRP A 42 -7.56 7.65 10.71
C TRP A 42 -7.50 6.24 11.32
N ASN A 43 -6.72 5.32 10.75
CA ASN A 43 -6.49 3.98 11.28
C ASN A 43 -5.11 3.43 10.86
N PRO A 44 -4.03 3.87 11.55
CA PRO A 44 -2.66 3.42 11.28
C PRO A 44 -2.47 1.90 11.35
N GLN A 45 -3.25 1.18 12.17
CA GLN A 45 -3.12 -0.27 12.31
C GLN A 45 -3.57 -1.01 11.05
N VAL A 46 -4.67 -0.55 10.44
CA VAL A 46 -5.17 -1.12 9.18
C VAL A 46 -4.25 -0.74 8.01
N ALA A 47 -3.75 0.50 7.99
CA ALA A 47 -2.76 0.93 7.00
C ALA A 47 -1.49 0.07 7.05
N ALA A 48 -0.94 -0.18 8.25
CA ALA A 48 0.21 -1.07 8.41
C ALA A 48 -0.04 -2.50 7.90
N ARG A 49 -1.25 -3.04 8.09
CA ARG A 49 -1.62 -4.36 7.54
C ARG A 49 -1.58 -4.40 6.01
N LEU A 50 -1.87 -3.30 5.33
CA LEU A 50 -1.67 -3.19 3.88
C LEU A 50 -0.22 -3.10 3.49
N CYS A 51 0.58 -2.34 4.23
CA CYS A 51 1.99 -2.17 3.92
C CYS A 51 2.68 -3.54 3.86
N ASN A 52 2.29 -4.49 4.73
CA ASN A 52 2.78 -5.87 4.68
C ASN A 52 2.47 -6.59 3.36
N SER A 53 1.39 -6.23 2.67
CA SER A 53 1.08 -6.79 1.36
C SER A 53 2.04 -6.31 0.28
N PHE A 54 2.83 -5.24 0.47
CA PHE A 54 3.84 -4.79 -0.50
C PHE A 54 5.16 -5.59 -0.45
N THR A 55 5.28 -6.59 0.43
CA THR A 55 6.49 -7.43 0.53
C THR A 55 6.85 -8.17 -0.75
N PHE A 56 5.89 -8.39 -1.67
CA PHE A 56 6.17 -8.99 -2.98
C PHE A 56 6.86 -8.05 -3.97
N VAL A 57 6.96 -6.74 -3.70
CA VAL A 57 7.64 -5.76 -4.58
C VAL A 57 9.07 -6.19 -4.90
N LYS A 58 9.76 -6.81 -3.93
CA LYS A 58 11.11 -7.37 -4.12
C LYS A 58 11.18 -8.50 -5.16
N LYS A 59 10.06 -9.16 -5.44
CA LYS A 59 9.92 -10.28 -6.39
C LYS A 59 9.38 -9.85 -7.76
N LEU A 60 9.05 -8.57 -7.94
CA LEU A 60 8.54 -8.07 -9.22
C LEU A 60 9.65 -8.01 -10.29
N PRO A 61 9.32 -8.17 -11.59
CA PRO A 61 10.22 -7.83 -12.69
C PRO A 61 10.70 -6.38 -12.60
N THR A 62 11.91 -6.10 -13.07
CA THR A 62 12.60 -4.80 -12.93
C THR A 62 11.72 -3.58 -13.22
N THR A 63 11.06 -3.54 -14.38
CA THR A 63 10.19 -2.43 -14.78
C THR A 63 9.01 -2.20 -13.84
N GLN A 64 8.42 -3.28 -13.33
CA GLN A 64 7.29 -3.20 -12.39
C GLN A 64 7.78 -2.86 -10.98
N LYS A 65 8.94 -3.37 -10.58
CA LYS A 65 9.60 -3.02 -9.32
C LYS A 65 9.91 -1.54 -9.25
N GLU A 66 10.48 -0.94 -10.31
CA GLU A 66 10.78 0.49 -10.36
C GLU A 66 9.53 1.35 -10.17
N LYS A 67 8.42 1.00 -10.84
CA LYS A 67 7.14 1.70 -10.68
C LYS A 67 6.59 1.58 -9.26
N ALA A 68 6.68 0.40 -8.66
CA ALA A 68 6.24 0.17 -7.29
C ALA A 68 7.11 0.94 -6.27
N VAL A 69 8.44 0.89 -6.42
CA VAL A 69 9.39 1.60 -5.57
C VAL A 69 9.14 3.10 -5.65
N ALA A 70 8.96 3.68 -6.84
CA ALA A 70 8.67 5.10 -6.99
C ALA A 70 7.42 5.55 -6.20
N GLN A 71 6.36 4.74 -6.21
CA GLN A 71 5.14 5.05 -5.45
C GLN A 71 5.33 4.87 -3.94
N ILE A 72 6.07 3.85 -3.51
CA ILE A 72 6.40 3.66 -2.09
C ILE A 72 7.25 4.83 -1.58
N THR A 73 8.28 5.24 -2.33
CA THR A 73 9.11 6.39 -1.97
C THR A 73 8.29 7.67 -1.86
N ARG A 74 7.29 7.88 -2.74
CA ARG A 74 6.35 9.01 -2.62
C ARG A 74 5.57 8.97 -1.30
N VAL A 75 5.08 7.81 -0.89
CA VAL A 75 4.37 7.64 0.40
C VAL A 75 5.30 7.89 1.59
N LEU A 76 6.53 7.38 1.53
CA LEU A 76 7.54 7.60 2.57
C LEU A 76 7.93 9.08 2.72
N ALA A 77 7.75 9.90 1.69
CA ALA A 77 7.98 11.34 1.77
C ALA A 77 6.88 12.09 2.55
N ASP A 78 5.72 11.48 2.84
CA ASP A 78 4.69 12.11 3.67
C ASP A 78 5.13 12.17 5.14
N ALA A 79 5.26 13.39 5.67
CA ALA A 79 5.66 13.65 7.05
C ALA A 79 4.64 13.16 8.09
N ASN A 80 3.38 12.97 7.69
CA ASN A 80 2.30 12.51 8.56
C ASN A 80 2.12 10.99 8.54
N LEU A 81 2.88 10.27 7.72
CA LEU A 81 2.84 8.82 7.67
C LEU A 81 3.23 8.24 9.04
N SER A 82 2.39 7.38 9.58
CA SER A 82 2.64 6.73 10.85
C SER A 82 3.94 5.94 10.83
N LYS A 83 4.63 5.93 11.98
CA LYS A 83 5.90 5.22 12.15
C LYS A 83 5.83 3.75 11.72
N ASN A 84 4.74 3.05 12.08
CA ASN A 84 4.59 1.64 11.75
C ASN A 84 4.43 1.42 10.23
N SER A 85 3.61 2.23 9.56
CA SER A 85 3.44 2.16 8.11
C SER A 85 4.74 2.49 7.37
N ARG A 86 5.50 3.49 7.85
CA ARG A 86 6.82 3.85 7.34
C ARG A 86 7.81 2.69 7.42
N GLU A 87 8.01 2.12 8.61
CA GLU A 87 8.96 1.02 8.82
C GLU A 87 8.65 -0.21 7.95
N LEU A 88 7.37 -0.50 7.73
CA LEU A 88 6.94 -1.62 6.88
C LEU A 88 7.20 -1.35 5.40
N LEU A 89 6.93 -0.13 4.93
CA LEU A 89 7.17 0.26 3.54
C LEU A 89 8.67 0.36 3.22
N GLU A 90 9.49 0.87 4.14
CA GLU A 90 10.96 0.88 4.00
C GLU A 90 11.52 -0.54 3.84
N LYS A 91 10.93 -1.53 4.50
CA LYS A 91 11.31 -2.95 4.36
C LYS A 91 10.90 -3.54 3.01
N CYS A 92 10.00 -2.92 2.24
CA CYS A 92 9.47 -3.48 1.00
C CYS A 92 10.26 -3.10 -0.26
N ILE A 93 11.01 -2.00 -0.22
CA ILE A 93 11.84 -1.53 -1.34
C ILE A 93 13.27 -2.07 -1.26
#